data_AF-A0A2P8E551-F1
#
_entry.id   AF-A0A2P8E551-F1
#
_cell.length_a   1.000
_cell.length_b   1.000
_cell.length_c   1.000
_cell.angle_alpha   90.00
_cell.angle_beta   90.00
_cell.angle_gamma   90.00
#
_symmetry.space_group_name_H-M   'P 1'
#
loop_
_entity.id
_entity.type
_entity.pdbx_description
1 polymer ?
#
loop_
_entity_poly.entity_id
_entity_poly.type
_entity_poly.pdbx_seq_one_letter_code
_entity_poly.pdbx_strand_id
1 'polypeptide(L)'
;MRLLEEMPSTAAHRRPARRPGQTLAALSAFLVTATAGGVVLVTSGDGDDLTLEDWIASVSSVCARVAEEHPVMTEDTAARTHVGNVSAVGAATRALASAVRDLPVPNSDSAVTGAVIAGDRAQDAWDTLAGSATVGSGELTEAAELTAAFVAEVNSAGADCTSLS
;
A
#
# COMPACT_ATOMS: atom_id res chain seq x y z
N MET A 1 -11.97 58.76 -55.92
CA MET A 1 -12.01 57.96 -57.16
C MET A 1 -11.19 56.70 -56.89
N ARG A 2 -11.85 55.54 -56.77
CA ARG A 2 -11.88 54.44 -57.77
C ARG A 2 -10.49 53.94 -58.17
N LEU A 3 -10.15 52.66 -58.20
CA LEU A 3 -10.71 51.37 -57.72
C LEU A 3 -9.81 50.32 -58.42
N LEU A 4 -9.33 49.30 -57.70
CA LEU A 4 -9.00 47.94 -58.20
C LEU A 4 -7.77 47.87 -59.13
N GLU A 5 -6.96 46.82 -59.24
CA GLU A 5 -7.06 45.37 -59.08
C GLU A 5 -5.66 44.92 -58.58
N GLU A 6 -5.44 43.90 -57.76
CA GLU A 6 -5.80 42.51 -57.99
C GLU A 6 -6.12 41.79 -56.66
N MET A 7 -7.28 41.14 -56.61
CA MET A 7 -7.53 39.90 -55.89
C MET A 7 -8.05 38.90 -56.94
N PRO A 8 -7.80 37.58 -56.80
CA PRO A 8 -8.80 36.73 -56.15
C PRO A 8 -8.15 35.72 -55.17
N SER A 9 -8.71 35.56 -53.97
CA SER A 9 -9.80 34.61 -53.67
C SER A 9 -9.34 33.15 -53.75
N THR A 10 -9.13 32.49 -52.62
CA THR A 10 -10.17 31.66 -52.00
C THR A 10 -9.74 31.39 -50.55
N ALA A 11 -10.45 31.88 -49.53
CA ALA A 11 -11.72 31.37 -48.99
C ALA A 11 -11.60 29.99 -48.32
N ALA A 12 -12.19 29.90 -47.13
CA ALA A 12 -12.42 28.73 -46.27
C ALA A 12 -11.24 28.31 -45.35
N HIS A 13 -11.39 27.96 -44.08
CA HIS A 13 -12.43 28.08 -43.06
C HIS A 13 -11.88 27.41 -41.76
N ARG A 14 -12.39 27.82 -40.59
CA ARG A 14 -12.33 27.15 -39.26
C ARG A 14 -11.08 27.29 -38.37
N ARG A 15 -11.24 28.08 -37.29
CA ARG A 15 -10.79 27.72 -35.92
C ARG A 15 -11.77 26.67 -35.31
N PRO A 16 -11.56 26.09 -34.12
CA PRO A 16 -10.36 25.54 -33.46
C PRO A 16 -10.55 24.03 -33.14
N ALA A 17 -9.47 23.26 -32.89
CA ALA A 17 -9.58 21.88 -32.40
C ALA A 17 -8.93 21.71 -31.02
N ARG A 18 -9.63 20.92 -30.19
CA ARG A 18 -9.47 20.68 -28.75
C ARG A 18 -8.21 19.85 -28.40
N ARG A 19 -7.82 19.94 -27.12
CA ARG A 19 -7.03 19.01 -26.26
C ARG A 19 -7.24 17.49 -26.59
N PRO A 20 -6.52 16.52 -26.00
CA PRO A 20 -5.31 16.51 -25.14
C PRO A 20 -4.25 15.47 -25.58
N GLY A 21 -2.97 15.72 -25.32
CA GLY A 21 -1.88 14.74 -25.48
C GLY A 21 -1.26 14.35 -24.13
N GLN A 22 -2.10 14.00 -23.16
CA GLN A 22 -1.70 13.33 -21.92
C GLN A 22 -2.23 11.90 -22.00
N THR A 23 -1.46 11.00 -22.61
CA THR A 23 -1.62 9.55 -22.43
C THR A 23 -0.37 8.89 -23.01
N LEU A 24 0.18 7.92 -22.27
CA LEU A 24 1.34 7.07 -22.60
C LEU A 24 2.73 7.59 -22.21
N ALA A 25 2.91 7.88 -20.91
CA ALA A 25 4.21 7.74 -20.24
C ALA A 25 4.06 7.12 -18.84
N ALA A 26 3.08 6.23 -18.67
CA ALA A 26 2.81 5.50 -17.45
C ALA A 26 2.73 4.01 -17.77
N LEU A 27 3.89 3.37 -18.00
CA LEU A 27 4.03 1.91 -18.17
C LEU A 27 5.53 1.56 -18.22
N SER A 28 6.23 1.68 -17.10
CA SER A 28 7.54 1.05 -16.86
C SER A 28 8.07 1.34 -15.45
N ALA A 29 7.32 0.92 -14.43
CA ALA A 29 7.83 0.81 -13.06
C ALA A 29 7.17 -0.38 -12.32
N PHE A 30 6.87 -1.46 -13.05
CA PHE A 30 6.34 -2.71 -12.52
C PHE A 30 7.36 -3.79 -12.88
N LEU A 31 8.43 -3.95 -12.08
CA LEU A 31 9.30 -5.14 -12.07
C LEU A 31 10.50 -5.07 -11.09
N VAL A 32 10.38 -4.50 -9.88
CA VAL A 32 11.37 -4.75 -8.81
C VAL A 32 10.74 -4.60 -7.43
N THR A 33 10.05 -5.64 -6.93
CA THR A 33 9.82 -5.88 -5.48
C THR A 33 9.30 -7.31 -5.24
N ALA A 34 9.87 -8.29 -5.96
CA ALA A 34 9.61 -9.72 -5.73
C ALA A 34 10.91 -10.42 -5.36
N THR A 35 11.64 -9.88 -4.38
CA THR A 35 12.97 -10.39 -4.00
C THR A 35 13.39 -9.95 -2.59
N ALA A 36 12.51 -10.08 -1.59
CA ALA A 36 12.89 -9.84 -0.19
C ALA A 36 12.24 -10.78 0.83
N GLY A 37 11.75 -11.95 0.39
CA GLY A 37 11.32 -13.06 1.28
C GLY A 37 12.09 -14.36 1.06
N GLY A 38 13.07 -14.38 0.15
CA GLY A 38 13.66 -15.61 -0.39
C GLY A 38 15.05 -15.98 0.14
N VAL A 39 15.38 -15.72 1.42
CA VAL A 39 16.72 -16.05 1.97
C VAL A 39 16.68 -17.03 3.15
N VAL A 40 15.53 -17.51 3.62
CA VAL A 40 15.50 -18.46 4.77
C VAL A 40 15.37 -19.94 4.36
N LEU A 41 15.05 -20.28 3.10
CA LEU A 41 14.78 -21.68 2.71
C LEU A 41 15.97 -22.41 2.07
N VAL A 42 17.12 -22.49 2.74
CA VAL A 42 18.14 -23.51 2.40
C VAL A 42 18.73 -24.12 3.66
N THR A 43 17.88 -24.69 4.52
CA THR A 43 18.28 -25.84 5.36
C THR A 43 17.03 -26.65 5.74
N SER A 44 16.95 -27.87 5.18
CA SER A 44 16.39 -29.07 5.83
C SER A 44 14.88 -29.38 5.70
N GLY A 45 14.54 -30.27 4.75
CA GLY A 45 13.78 -31.51 5.02
C GLY A 45 12.25 -31.43 5.18
N ASP A 46 11.56 -32.15 4.27
CA ASP A 46 10.19 -32.71 4.40
C ASP A 46 9.22 -32.04 5.41
N GLY A 47 8.38 -31.14 4.89
CA GLY A 47 7.19 -30.64 5.59
C GLY A 47 7.48 -29.44 6.50
N ASP A 48 7.69 -28.27 5.90
CA ASP A 48 7.93 -27.00 6.60
C ASP A 48 6.72 -26.53 7.43
N ASP A 49 6.49 -27.16 8.58
CA ASP A 49 5.74 -26.53 9.66
C ASP A 49 6.63 -25.42 10.24
N LEU A 50 6.31 -24.16 9.90
CA LEU A 50 6.92 -22.99 10.56
C LEU A 50 6.61 -23.07 12.06
N THR A 51 7.63 -22.91 12.90
CA THR A 51 7.40 -22.82 14.36
C THR A 51 6.82 -21.46 14.73
N LEU A 52 6.24 -21.34 15.93
CA LEU A 52 5.77 -20.05 16.42
C LEU A 52 6.94 -19.07 16.60
N GLU A 53 8.10 -19.53 17.07
CA GLU A 53 9.28 -18.68 17.19
C GLU A 53 9.78 -18.16 15.83
N ASP A 54 9.78 -19.01 14.80
CA ASP A 54 10.19 -18.62 13.45
C ASP A 54 9.21 -17.61 12.83
N TRP A 55 7.90 -17.78 13.10
CA TRP A 55 6.88 -16.82 12.70
C TRP A 55 7.10 -15.47 13.37
N ILE A 56 7.28 -15.45 14.69
CA ILE A 56 7.53 -14.24 15.48
C ILE A 56 8.76 -13.50 14.96
N ALA A 57 9.87 -14.21 14.74
CA ALA A 57 11.10 -13.61 14.24
C ALA A 57 10.91 -13.03 12.82
N SER A 58 10.21 -13.75 11.95
CA SER A 58 9.91 -13.31 10.59
C SER A 58 9.04 -12.06 10.57
N VAL A 59 7.96 -12.02 11.35
CA VAL A 59 7.07 -10.87 11.42
C VAL A 59 7.75 -9.66 12.07
N SER A 60 8.57 -9.85 13.10
CA SER A 60 9.38 -8.76 13.69
C SER A 60 10.31 -8.13 12.64
N SER A 61 10.97 -8.96 11.83
CA SER A 61 11.81 -8.48 10.72
C SER A 61 10.99 -7.73 9.65
N VAL A 62 9.77 -8.17 9.37
CA VAL A 62 8.85 -7.47 8.44
C VAL A 62 8.47 -6.11 9.02
N CYS A 63 8.15 -6.02 10.31
CA CYS A 63 7.80 -4.76 10.96
C CYS A 63 8.95 -3.75 10.92
N ALA A 64 10.18 -4.20 11.19
CA ALA A 64 11.37 -3.36 11.05
C ALA A 64 11.54 -2.85 9.61
N ARG A 65 11.41 -3.74 8.61
CA ARG A 65 11.50 -3.35 7.19
C ARG A 65 10.41 -2.36 6.80
N VAL A 66 9.15 -2.57 7.21
CA VAL A 66 8.05 -1.66 6.92
C VAL A 66 8.30 -0.28 7.55
N ALA A 67 8.87 -0.23 8.77
CA ALA A 67 9.25 1.01 9.41
C ALA A 67 10.32 1.78 8.59
N GLU A 68 11.30 1.07 8.04
CA GLU A 68 12.36 1.66 7.20
C GLU A 68 11.85 2.12 5.83
N GLU A 69 11.04 1.30 5.16
CA GLU A 69 10.54 1.56 3.81
C GLU A 69 9.37 2.57 3.80
N HIS A 70 8.61 2.65 4.89
CA HIS A 70 7.44 3.52 5.04
C HIS A 70 7.50 4.37 6.32
N PRO A 71 8.35 5.43 6.35
CA PRO A 71 8.59 6.23 7.55
C PRO A 71 7.32 6.83 8.17
N VAL A 72 6.30 7.14 7.37
CA VAL A 72 5.00 7.65 7.84
C VAL A 72 4.32 6.74 8.87
N MET A 73 4.62 5.44 8.87
CA MET A 73 4.10 4.50 9.87
C MET A 73 4.72 4.66 11.26
N THR A 74 5.93 5.24 11.31
CA THR A 74 6.67 5.51 12.56
C THR A 74 6.37 6.90 13.13
N GLU A 75 5.62 7.70 12.37
CA GLU A 75 5.19 9.03 12.79
C GLU A 75 3.95 8.94 13.70
N ASP A 76 3.58 10.08 14.27
CA ASP A 76 2.40 10.15 15.13
C ASP A 76 1.09 9.84 14.38
N THR A 77 0.02 9.65 15.14
CA THR A 77 -1.30 9.37 14.57
C THR A 77 -1.78 10.47 13.63
N ALA A 78 -1.44 11.74 13.90
CA ALA A 78 -1.89 12.86 13.07
C ALA A 78 -1.29 12.80 11.66
N ALA A 79 -0.02 12.39 11.53
CA ALA A 79 0.61 12.13 10.24
C ALA A 79 -0.01 10.92 9.53
N ARG A 80 -0.28 9.82 10.25
CA ARG A 80 -0.92 8.61 9.69
C ARG A 80 -2.36 8.87 9.22
N THR A 81 -3.08 9.78 9.87
CA THR A 81 -4.44 10.21 9.49
C THR A 81 -4.44 11.50 8.66
N HIS A 82 -3.32 11.88 8.04
CA HIS A 82 -3.32 13.01 7.12
C HIS A 82 -3.80 12.56 5.73
N VAL A 83 -4.75 13.29 5.12
CA VAL A 83 -5.33 12.91 3.82
C VAL A 83 -4.27 12.78 2.70
N GLY A 84 -3.21 13.57 2.76
CA GLY A 84 -2.08 13.49 1.82
C GLY A 84 -1.24 12.21 1.95
N ASN A 85 -1.38 11.48 3.07
CA ASN A 85 -0.59 10.29 3.38
C ASN A 85 -1.37 8.99 3.17
N VAL A 86 -2.65 9.05 2.76
CA VAL A 86 -3.52 7.87 2.56
C VAL A 86 -2.86 6.80 1.71
N SER A 87 -2.25 7.19 0.58
CA SER A 87 -1.59 6.23 -0.31
C SER A 87 -0.33 5.61 0.33
N ALA A 88 0.40 6.36 1.14
CA ALA A 88 1.63 5.89 1.77
C ALA A 88 1.33 4.94 2.93
N VAL A 89 0.39 5.31 3.80
CA VAL A 89 -0.07 4.48 4.92
C VAL A 89 -0.77 3.22 4.38
N GLY A 90 -1.67 3.36 3.41
CA GLY A 90 -2.32 2.21 2.78
C GLY A 90 -1.34 1.26 2.09
N ALA A 91 -0.28 1.76 1.45
CA ALA A 91 0.77 0.92 0.88
C ALA A 91 1.54 0.16 1.97
N ALA A 92 1.89 0.83 3.07
CA ALA A 92 2.59 0.23 4.20
C ALA A 92 1.75 -0.86 4.89
N THR A 93 0.47 -0.57 5.17
CA THR A 93 -0.47 -1.54 5.77
C THR A 93 -0.64 -2.75 4.86
N ARG A 94 -0.76 -2.57 3.54
CA ARG A 94 -0.83 -3.68 2.59
C ARG A 94 0.45 -4.50 2.56
N ALA A 95 1.62 -3.85 2.59
CA ALA A 95 2.91 -4.54 2.64
C ALA A 95 3.05 -5.39 3.92
N LEU A 96 2.65 -4.85 5.06
CA LEU A 96 2.65 -5.58 6.33
C LEU A 96 1.63 -6.74 6.33
N ALA A 97 0.37 -6.47 5.96
CA ALA A 97 -0.69 -7.47 5.96
C ALA A 97 -0.39 -8.64 5.00
N SER A 98 0.09 -8.34 3.79
CA SER A 98 0.50 -9.39 2.85
C SER A 98 1.66 -10.22 3.37
N ALA A 99 2.72 -9.59 3.90
CA ALA A 99 3.85 -10.32 4.44
C ALA A 99 3.47 -11.20 5.63
N VAL A 100 2.57 -10.76 6.52
CA VAL A 100 2.07 -11.56 7.64
C VAL A 100 1.20 -12.74 7.16
N ARG A 101 0.31 -12.50 6.19
CA ARG A 101 -0.57 -13.51 5.62
C ARG A 101 0.17 -14.58 4.82
N ASP A 102 1.25 -14.21 4.15
CA ASP A 102 2.04 -15.12 3.31
C ASP A 102 2.93 -16.07 4.14
N LEU A 103 3.08 -15.83 5.45
CA LEU A 103 3.76 -16.76 6.35
C LEU A 103 2.83 -17.93 6.72
N PRO A 104 3.33 -19.18 6.71
CA PRO A 104 2.56 -20.33 7.20
C PRO A 104 2.11 -20.11 8.65
N VAL A 105 0.87 -20.46 8.96
CA VAL A 105 0.34 -20.36 10.33
C VAL A 105 0.85 -21.55 11.17
N PRO A 106 1.64 -21.31 12.24
CA PRO A 106 2.16 -22.38 13.08
C PRO A 106 1.03 -23.05 13.85
N ASN A 107 0.87 -24.38 13.70
CA ASN A 107 -0.01 -25.22 14.53
C ASN A 107 -1.46 -24.71 14.75
N SER A 108 -2.03 -23.98 13.79
CA SER A 108 -3.35 -23.31 13.95
C SER A 108 -3.42 -22.39 15.18
N ASP A 109 -2.33 -21.68 15.49
CA ASP A 109 -2.29 -20.74 16.60
C ASP A 109 -3.33 -19.62 16.41
N SER A 110 -4.19 -19.46 17.43
CA SER A 110 -5.31 -18.51 17.37
C SER A 110 -4.87 -17.05 17.38
N ALA A 111 -3.73 -16.73 18.01
CA ALA A 111 -3.21 -15.37 18.04
C ALA A 111 -2.64 -14.99 16.67
N VAL A 112 -1.89 -15.91 16.03
CA VAL A 112 -1.42 -15.71 14.66
C VAL A 112 -2.61 -15.57 13.69
N THR A 113 -3.61 -16.44 13.80
CA THR A 113 -4.81 -16.36 12.98
C THR A 113 -5.55 -15.03 13.20
N GLY A 114 -5.64 -14.56 14.44
CA GLY A 114 -6.20 -13.25 14.79
C GLY A 114 -5.45 -12.09 14.13
N ALA A 115 -4.12 -12.12 14.16
CA ALA A 115 -3.27 -11.12 13.51
C ALA A 115 -3.47 -11.08 11.99
N VAL A 116 -3.56 -12.24 11.32
CA VAL A 116 -3.84 -12.31 9.88
C VAL A 116 -5.21 -11.69 9.55
N ILE A 117 -6.25 -12.05 10.29
CA ILE A 117 -7.61 -11.50 10.10
C ILE A 117 -7.63 -9.99 10.33
N ALA A 118 -6.94 -9.49 11.36
CA ALA A 118 -6.84 -8.07 11.65
C ALA A 118 -6.10 -7.33 10.52
N GLY A 119 -5.03 -7.92 9.98
CA GLY A 119 -4.29 -7.40 8.83
C GLY A 119 -5.16 -7.28 7.57
N ASP A 120 -5.95 -8.31 7.25
CA ASP A 120 -6.87 -8.28 6.12
C ASP A 120 -7.92 -7.16 6.26
N ARG A 121 -8.51 -7.00 7.45
CA ARG A 121 -9.47 -5.91 7.71
C ARG A 121 -8.84 -4.52 7.56
N ALA A 122 -7.62 -4.35 8.08
CA ALA A 122 -6.90 -3.08 7.95
C ALA A 122 -6.59 -2.79 6.48
N GLN A 123 -6.12 -3.80 5.72
CA GLN A 123 -5.87 -3.67 4.28
C GLN A 123 -7.14 -3.27 3.52
N ASP A 124 -8.27 -3.95 3.76
CA ASP A 124 -9.55 -3.68 3.09
C ASP A 124 -10.05 -2.25 3.34
N ALA A 125 -9.85 -1.72 4.56
CA ALA A 125 -10.21 -0.35 4.89
C ALA A 125 -9.40 0.66 4.05
N TRP A 126 -8.08 0.47 3.92
CA TRP A 126 -7.24 1.32 3.08
C TRP A 126 -7.52 1.15 1.58
N ASP A 127 -7.83 -0.05 1.12
CA ASP A 127 -8.20 -0.31 -0.28
C ASP A 127 -9.53 0.40 -0.62
N THR A 128 -10.49 0.41 0.31
CA THR A 128 -11.74 1.17 0.19
C THR A 128 -11.50 2.67 0.07
N LEU A 129 -10.61 3.23 0.92
CA LEU A 129 -10.23 4.64 0.85
C LEU A 129 -9.52 4.98 -0.47
N ALA A 130 -8.63 4.11 -0.95
CA ALA A 130 -7.88 4.33 -2.20
C ALA A 130 -8.79 4.30 -3.44
N GLY A 131 -9.88 3.53 -3.41
CA GLY A 131 -10.91 3.50 -4.46
C GLY A 131 -11.90 4.66 -4.40
N SER A 132 -11.88 5.46 -3.34
CA SER A 132 -12.88 6.51 -3.10
C SER A 132 -12.48 7.85 -3.72
N ALA A 133 -13.45 8.54 -4.34
CA ALA A 133 -13.22 9.86 -4.95
C ALA A 133 -13.02 10.98 -3.90
N THR A 134 -13.52 10.75 -2.68
CA THR A 134 -13.40 11.64 -1.54
C THR A 134 -13.14 10.79 -0.30
N VAL A 135 -12.11 11.13 0.48
CA VAL A 135 -11.80 10.44 1.73
C VAL A 135 -12.43 11.21 2.88
N GLY A 136 -13.41 10.60 3.57
CA GLY A 136 -13.99 11.16 4.77
C GLY A 136 -13.01 11.06 5.96
N SER A 137 -13.01 12.06 6.84
CA SER A 137 -12.16 12.01 8.04
C SER A 137 -12.53 10.87 8.98
N GLY A 138 -13.81 10.46 9.03
CA GLY A 138 -14.25 9.32 9.82
C GLY A 138 -13.69 7.99 9.29
N GLU A 139 -13.79 7.75 8.00
CA GLU A 139 -13.28 6.54 7.34
C GLU A 139 -11.74 6.46 7.45
N LEU A 140 -11.06 7.61 7.38
CA LEU A 140 -9.61 7.70 7.57
C LEU A 140 -9.19 7.33 8.99
N THR A 141 -9.91 7.84 10.00
CA THR A 141 -9.67 7.48 11.40
C THR A 141 -9.93 5.99 11.62
N GLU A 142 -11.03 5.45 11.09
CA GLU A 142 -11.36 4.02 11.20
C GLU A 142 -10.27 3.13 10.59
N ALA A 143 -9.77 3.46 9.39
CA ALA A 143 -8.69 2.71 8.76
C ALA A 143 -7.39 2.76 9.58
N ALA A 144 -7.08 3.90 10.19
CA ALA A 144 -5.92 4.04 11.08
C ALA A 144 -6.10 3.24 12.37
N GLU A 145 -7.29 3.25 12.97
CA GLU A 145 -7.61 2.45 14.16
C GLU A 145 -7.50 0.94 13.88
N LEU A 146 -7.99 0.48 12.72
CA LEU A 146 -7.84 -0.91 12.29
C LEU A 146 -6.37 -1.30 12.08
N THR A 147 -5.55 -0.37 11.57
CA THR A 147 -4.10 -0.60 11.42
C THR A 147 -3.41 -0.71 12.77
N ALA A 148 -3.75 0.17 13.72
CA ALA A 148 -3.23 0.09 15.09
C ALA A 148 -3.67 -1.21 15.80
N ALA A 149 -4.92 -1.63 15.61
CA ALA A 149 -5.41 -2.90 16.13
C ALA A 149 -4.66 -4.09 15.53
N PHE A 150 -4.38 -4.08 14.22
CA PHE A 150 -3.56 -5.10 13.59
C PHE A 150 -2.15 -5.17 14.18
N VAL A 151 -1.46 -4.04 14.32
CA VAL A 151 -0.13 -3.99 14.95
C VAL A 151 -0.18 -4.49 16.40
N ALA A 152 -1.24 -4.18 17.14
CA ALA A 152 -1.44 -4.67 18.50
C ALA A 152 -1.63 -6.19 18.57
N GLU A 153 -2.40 -6.79 17.65
CA GLU A 153 -2.57 -8.24 17.55
C GLU A 153 -1.26 -8.95 17.20
N VAL A 154 -0.47 -8.37 16.27
CA VAL A 154 0.86 -8.89 15.94
C VAL A 154 1.80 -8.85 17.14
N ASN A 155 1.80 -7.75 17.90
CA ASN A 155 2.56 -7.65 19.15
C ASN A 155 2.07 -8.64 20.22
N SER A 156 0.75 -8.85 20.31
CA SER A 156 0.13 -9.83 21.23
C SER A 156 0.53 -11.26 20.89
N ALA A 157 0.72 -11.57 19.60
CA ALA A 157 1.27 -12.84 19.13
C ALA A 157 2.79 -12.99 19.40
N GLY A 158 3.46 -11.94 19.88
CA GLY A 158 4.85 -11.97 20.34
C GLY A 158 5.88 -11.36 19.40
N ALA A 159 5.49 -10.89 18.22
CA ALA A 159 6.39 -10.16 17.32
C ALA A 159 6.66 -8.74 17.82
N ASP A 160 7.84 -8.18 17.53
CA ASP A 160 8.17 -6.80 17.85
C ASP A 160 7.84 -5.86 16.68
N CYS A 161 6.74 -5.14 16.81
CA CYS A 161 6.28 -4.11 15.89
C CYS A 161 6.10 -2.77 16.61
N THR A 162 6.83 -2.54 17.70
CA THR A 162 6.74 -1.33 18.54
C THR A 162 7.05 -0.05 17.75
N SER A 163 7.86 -0.12 16.70
CA SER A 163 8.14 1.01 15.82
C SER A 163 6.96 1.45 14.96
N LEU A 164 5.90 0.64 14.86
CA LEU A 164 4.71 0.89 14.03
C LEU A 164 3.45 1.22 14.84
N SER A 165 3.53 1.16 16.18
CA SER A 165 2.40 1.40 17.09
C SER A 165 2.11 2.89 17.25
#